data_AF-A0AAV9QZH8-F1
#
_entry.id   AF-A0AAV9QZH8-F1
#
_cell.length_a   1.000
_cell.length_b   1.000
_cell.length_c   1.000
_cell.angle_alpha   90.00
_cell.angle_beta   90.00
_cell.angle_gamma   90.00
#
_symmetry.space_group_name_H-M   'P 1'
#
loop_
_entity.id
_entity.type
_entity.pdbx_description
1 polymer ?
#
loop_
_entity_poly.entity_id
_entity_poly.type
_entity_poly.pdbx_seq_one_letter_code
_entity_poly.pdbx_strand_id
1 'polypeptide(L)'
;MVLSAMDVVHRISSPRQRDGKTKGLPRPVIIRFQTRTARDALWKGSKNSSYLKHNKLSFKEDLTAVDKEIRGKLWPAEEEARKAGHKAYFVGNRAFLEGKEIKI
;
A
#
# COMPACT_ATOMS: atom_id res chain seq x y z
N MET A 1 -15.36 -13.04 13.59
CA MET A 1 -15.74 -13.66 12.30
C MET A 1 -14.98 -12.95 11.18
N VAL A 2 -13.69 -13.24 10.95
CA VAL A 2 -12.82 -12.48 10.02
C VAL A 2 -12.15 -13.36 8.96
N LEU A 3 -12.12 -14.69 9.17
CA LEU A 3 -11.54 -15.63 8.20
C LEU A 3 -12.40 -15.83 6.94
N SER A 4 -13.72 -15.64 7.02
CA SER A 4 -14.66 -15.87 5.91
C SER A 4 -14.45 -14.96 4.70
N ALA A 5 -13.65 -13.90 4.80
CA ALA A 5 -13.48 -12.92 3.72
C ALA A 5 -12.14 -13.02 2.98
N MET A 6 -11.26 -13.94 3.39
CA MET A 6 -9.97 -14.20 2.75
C MET A 6 -10.10 -15.41 1.82
N ASP A 7 -9.55 -15.30 0.62
CA ASP A 7 -9.60 -16.35 -0.38
C ASP A 7 -8.27 -17.12 -0.43
N VAL A 8 -7.16 -16.39 -0.62
CA VAL A 8 -5.81 -16.98 -0.68
C VAL A 8 -4.85 -16.16 0.17
N VAL A 9 -4.03 -16.85 0.98
CA VAL A 9 -2.94 -16.24 1.74
C VAL A 9 -1.67 -17.03 1.51
N HIS A 10 -0.63 -16.38 0.99
CA HIS A 10 0.65 -17.05 0.80
C HIS A 10 1.82 -16.08 0.97
N ARG A 11 2.97 -16.63 1.38
CA ARG A 11 4.23 -15.90 1.48
C ARG A 11 4.93 -15.93 0.13
N ILE A 12 5.42 -14.79 -0.35
CA ILE A 12 6.20 -14.75 -1.59
C ILE A 12 7.55 -15.43 -1.35
N SER A 13 8.02 -16.22 -2.32
CA SER A 13 9.28 -16.96 -2.24
C SER A 13 10.51 -16.04 -2.23
N SER A 14 10.49 -14.94 -2.99
CA SER A 14 11.60 -13.99 -3.08
C SER A 14 11.50 -12.87 -2.04
N PRO A 15 12.56 -12.61 -1.25
CA PRO A 15 12.64 -11.40 -0.43
C PRO A 15 12.53 -10.16 -1.32
N ARG A 16 11.73 -9.17 -0.91
CA ARG A 16 11.77 -7.86 -1.59
C ARG A 16 13.17 -7.27 -1.43
N GLN A 17 13.83 -6.97 -2.54
CA GLN A 17 14.97 -6.06 -2.53
C GLN A 17 14.48 -4.69 -2.06
N ARG A 18 15.07 -4.19 -0.98
CA ARG A 18 14.90 -2.81 -0.54
C ARG A 18 16.31 -2.23 -0.44
N ASP A 19 16.60 -1.22 -1.26
CA ASP A 19 17.85 -0.46 -1.23
C ASP A 19 19.11 -1.34 -1.25
N GLY A 20 19.14 -2.35 -2.11
CA GLY A 20 20.30 -3.27 -2.26
C GLY A 20 20.55 -4.23 -1.09
N LYS A 21 19.72 -4.20 -0.03
CA LYS A 21 19.86 -5.09 1.15
C LYS A 21 18.80 -6.20 1.10
N THR A 22 19.24 -7.42 0.81
CA THR A 22 18.39 -8.63 0.79
C THR A 22 18.52 -9.50 2.04
N LYS A 23 19.58 -9.33 2.83
CA LYS A 23 19.87 -10.23 3.95
C LYS A 23 19.03 -9.85 5.17
N GLY A 24 18.09 -10.73 5.54
CA GLY A 24 17.39 -10.73 6.83
C GLY A 24 16.00 -10.07 6.88
N LEU A 25 15.46 -9.57 5.76
CA LEU A 25 14.11 -8.99 5.76
C LEU A 25 13.01 -10.08 5.74
N PRO A 26 11.95 -9.95 6.56
CA PRO A 26 10.79 -10.84 6.47
C PRO A 26 10.16 -10.81 5.07
N ARG A 27 9.82 -11.99 4.55
CA ARG A 27 9.19 -12.09 3.22
C ARG A 27 7.76 -11.54 3.28
N PRO A 28 7.31 -10.77 2.27
CA PRO A 28 5.93 -10.30 2.20
C PRO A 28 4.93 -11.45 2.12
N VAL A 29 3.74 -11.21 2.65
CA VAL A 29 2.57 -12.08 2.51
C VAL A 29 1.59 -11.39 1.57
N ILE A 30 1.13 -12.10 0.55
CA ILE A 30 0.03 -11.67 -0.31
C ILE A 30 -1.25 -12.28 0.21
N ILE A 31 -2.25 -11.41 0.37
CA ILE A 31 -3.59 -11.78 0.81
C ILE A 31 -4.55 -11.36 -0.30
N ARG A 32 -5.19 -12.34 -0.94
CA ARG A 32 -6.32 -12.13 -1.84
C ARG A 32 -7.60 -12.22 -1.02
N PHE A 33 -8.42 -11.18 -1.08
CA PHE A 33 -9.71 -11.12 -0.42
C PHE A 33 -10.82 -11.57 -1.39
N GLN A 34 -11.86 -12.18 -0.86
CA GLN A 34 -13.06 -12.52 -1.63
C GLN A 34 -13.82 -11.28 -2.11
N THR A 35 -13.77 -10.20 -1.33
CA THR A 35 -14.44 -8.94 -1.67
C THR A 35 -13.53 -7.74 -1.41
N ARG A 36 -13.70 -6.71 -2.24
CA ARG A 36 -13.01 -5.42 -2.07
C ARG A 36 -13.41 -4.73 -0.77
N THR A 37 -14.67 -4.83 -0.36
CA THR A 37 -15.18 -4.25 0.89
C THR A 37 -14.42 -4.79 2.11
N ALA A 38 -14.15 -6.09 2.17
CA ALA A 38 -13.38 -6.67 3.26
C ALA A 38 -11.92 -6.18 3.28
N ARG A 39 -11.27 -6.12 2.11
CA ARG A 39 -9.92 -5.55 1.96
C ARG A 39 -9.86 -4.11 2.45
N ASP A 40 -10.80 -3.27 2.01
CA ASP A 40 -10.82 -1.83 2.28
C ASP A 40 -11.13 -1.57 3.77
N ALA A 41 -12.00 -2.38 4.40
CA ALA A 41 -12.27 -2.33 5.83
C ALA A 41 -11.02 -2.67 6.68
N LEU A 42 -10.31 -3.75 6.32
CA LEU A 42 -9.05 -4.11 6.98
C LEU A 42 -8.01 -3.00 6.83
N TRP A 43 -7.85 -2.46 5.63
CA TRP A 43 -6.87 -1.40 5.37
C TRP A 43 -7.21 -0.12 6.13
N LYS A 44 -8.49 0.28 6.19
CA LYS A 44 -8.90 1.44 7.00
C LYS A 44 -8.55 1.23 8.47
N GLY A 45 -8.85 0.05 9.02
CA GLY A 45 -8.51 -0.31 10.40
C GLY A 45 -7.00 -0.38 10.67
N SER A 46 -6.21 -0.79 9.67
CA SER A 46 -4.76 -0.98 9.85
C SER A 46 -3.98 0.32 9.99
N LYS A 47 -4.44 1.43 9.39
CA LYS A 47 -3.70 2.72 9.37
C LYS A 47 -3.42 3.27 10.79
N ASN A 48 -4.32 3.00 11.73
CA ASN A 48 -4.25 3.50 13.11
C ASN A 48 -3.92 2.42 14.13
N SER A 49 -3.59 1.18 13.71
CA SER A 49 -3.27 0.10 14.63
C SER A 49 -1.92 0.34 15.33
N SER A 50 -1.96 0.47 16.67
CA SER A 50 -0.77 0.57 17.52
C SER A 50 0.09 -0.71 17.41
N TYR A 51 -0.54 -1.88 17.39
CA TYR A 51 0.12 -3.17 17.24
C TYR A 51 0.97 -3.24 15.95
N LEU A 52 0.39 -2.87 14.80
CA LEU A 52 1.12 -2.91 13.53
C LEU A 52 2.29 -1.93 13.52
N LYS A 53 2.10 -0.71 14.04
CA LYS A 53 3.16 0.29 14.14
C LYS A 53 4.30 -0.18 15.05
N HIS A 54 3.98 -0.69 16.23
CA HIS A 54 4.96 -1.21 17.20
C HIS A 54 5.80 -2.35 16.59
N ASN A 55 5.16 -3.25 15.85
CA ASN A 55 5.82 -4.40 15.22
C ASN A 55 6.40 -4.09 13.82
N LYS A 56 6.41 -2.82 13.37
CA LYS A 56 6.89 -2.40 12.04
C LYS A 56 6.21 -3.15 10.89
N LEU A 57 4.94 -3.52 11.06
CA LEU A 57 4.10 -4.18 10.07
C LEU A 57 3.23 -3.14 9.35
N SER A 58 2.95 -3.38 8.07
CA SER A 58 2.06 -2.51 7.29
C SER A 58 1.36 -3.28 6.19
N PHE A 59 0.14 -2.87 5.87
CA PHE A 59 -0.57 -3.31 4.67
C PHE A 59 -0.36 -2.28 3.56
N LYS A 60 -0.10 -2.80 2.36
CA LYS A 60 0.05 -2.02 1.13
C LYS A 60 -0.66 -2.78 0.00
N GLU A 61 -1.19 -2.05 -0.96
CA GLU A 61 -1.68 -2.64 -2.20
C GLU A 61 -0.50 -3.25 -2.97
N ASP A 62 -0.73 -4.44 -3.52
CA ASP A 62 0.20 -5.03 -4.47
C ASP A 62 -0.12 -4.47 -5.85
N LEU A 63 0.78 -3.64 -6.36
CA LEU A 63 0.62 -2.92 -7.62
C LEU A 63 1.43 -3.60 -8.72
N THR A 64 0.92 -3.52 -9.95
CA THR A 64 1.66 -3.93 -11.15
C THR A 64 2.91 -3.07 -11.34
N ALA A 65 3.83 -3.50 -12.21
CA ALA A 65 5.00 -2.70 -12.54
C ALA A 65 4.61 -1.34 -13.15
N VAL A 66 3.65 -1.36 -14.08
CA VAL A 66 3.12 -0.16 -14.75
C VAL A 66 2.52 0.82 -13.73
N ASP A 67 1.71 0.32 -12.78
CA ASP A 67 1.13 1.19 -11.75
C ASP A 67 2.19 1.81 -10.83
N LYS A 68 3.26 1.07 -10.53
CA LYS A 68 4.40 1.59 -9.74
C LYS A 68 5.14 2.70 -10.48
N GLU A 69 5.33 2.56 -11.79
CA GLU A 69 5.96 3.59 -12.62
C GLU A 69 5.12 4.86 -12.69
N ILE A 70 3.81 4.72 -12.91
CA ILE A 70 2.86 5.85 -12.88
C ILE A 70 2.93 6.56 -11.52
N ARG A 71 2.87 5.80 -10.42
CA ARG A 71 3.03 6.39 -9.08
C ARG A 71 4.38 7.07 -8.91
N GLY A 72 5.46 6.51 -9.45
CA GLY A 72 6.79 7.12 -9.41
C GLY A 72 6.84 8.50 -10.06
N LYS A 73 6.11 8.69 -11.17
CA LYS A 73 5.98 9.99 -11.85
C LYS A 73 5.12 10.99 -11.08
N LEU A 74 4.06 10.53 -10.42
CA LEU A 74 3.16 11.37 -9.61
C LEU A 74 3.69 11.65 -8.20
N TRP A 75 4.63 10.85 -7.70
CA TRP A 75 5.14 10.94 -6.33
C TRP A 75 5.71 12.32 -5.99
N PRO A 76 6.55 12.96 -6.83
CA PRO A 76 7.07 14.29 -6.52
C PRO A 76 5.97 15.33 -6.26
N ALA A 77 4.91 15.32 -7.08
CA ALA A 77 3.78 16.23 -6.92
C ALA A 77 2.97 15.95 -5.64
N GLU A 78 2.75 14.67 -5.29
CA GLU A 78 2.11 14.31 -4.01
C GLU A 78 2.99 14.74 -2.83
N GLU A 79 4.30 14.50 -2.91
CA GLU A 79 5.25 14.81 -1.84
C GLU A 79 5.34 16.31 -1.57
N GLU A 80 5.44 17.12 -2.64
CA GLU A 80 5.43 18.58 -2.55
C GLU A 80 4.13 19.09 -1.93
N ALA A 81 2.98 18.60 -2.40
CA ALA A 81 1.68 18.95 -1.84
C ALA A 81 1.59 18.63 -0.34
N ARG A 82 2.06 17.45 0.08
CA ARG A 82 2.07 17.06 1.50
C ARG A 82 2.97 17.94 2.34
N LYS A 83 4.13 18.34 1.81
CA LYS A 83 5.05 19.28 2.47
C LYS A 83 4.43 20.66 2.62
N ALA A 84 3.66 21.11 1.64
CA ALA A 84 2.87 22.34 1.68
C ALA A 84 1.62 22.25 2.59
N GLY A 85 1.36 21.10 3.22
CA GLY A 85 0.22 20.90 4.12
C GLY A 85 -1.09 20.52 3.43
N HIS A 86 -1.07 20.31 2.10
CA HIS A 86 -2.25 19.88 1.36
C HIS A 86 -2.55 18.39 1.56
N LYS A 87 -3.84 18.06 1.47
CA LYS A 87 -4.29 16.67 1.51
C LYS A 87 -4.04 16.00 0.17
N ALA A 88 -2.95 15.22 0.09
CA ALA A 88 -2.63 14.41 -1.07
C ALA A 88 -2.61 12.91 -0.74
N TYR A 89 -3.10 12.08 -1.66
CA TYR A 89 -3.16 10.62 -1.50
C TYR A 89 -3.29 9.88 -2.83
N PHE A 90 -2.86 8.62 -2.86
CA PHE A 90 -3.10 7.70 -3.98
C PHE A 90 -4.34 6.81 -3.77
N VAL A 91 -4.99 6.46 -4.88
CA VAL A 91 -5.95 5.35 -5.00
C VAL A 91 -5.61 4.52 -6.24
N GLY A 92 -5.10 3.30 -6.06
CA GLY A 92 -4.53 2.55 -7.19
C GLY A 92 -3.38 3.33 -7.82
N ASN A 93 -3.34 3.48 -9.14
CA ASN A 93 -2.32 4.28 -9.83
C ASN A 93 -2.62 5.79 -9.93
N ARG A 94 -3.76 6.26 -9.40
CA ARG A 94 -4.20 7.66 -9.49
C ARG A 94 -3.81 8.47 -8.26
N ALA A 95 -3.30 9.68 -8.46
CA ALA A 95 -3.00 10.64 -7.40
C ALA A 95 -4.12 11.67 -7.26
N PHE A 96 -4.42 12.07 -6.02
CA PHE A 96 -5.40 13.10 -5.72
C PHE A 96 -4.77 14.17 -4.84
N LEU A 97 -5.06 15.44 -5.14
CA LEU A 97 -4.71 16.62 -4.36
C LEU A 97 -5.98 17.40 -4.03
N GLU A 98 -6.30 17.57 -2.75
CA GLU A 98 -7.53 18.23 -2.29
C GLU A 98 -8.79 17.64 -2.96
N GLY A 99 -8.78 16.34 -3.20
CA GLY A 99 -9.87 15.61 -3.86
C GLY A 99 -9.89 15.72 -5.39
N LYS A 100 -9.00 16.49 -6.01
CA LYS A 100 -8.87 16.59 -7.48
C LYS A 100 -7.81 15.61 -7.98
N GLU A 101 -8.13 14.86 -9.02
CA GLU A 101 -7.19 13.92 -9.64
C GLU A 101 -6.09 14.68 -10.40
N ILE A 102 -4.84 14.31 -10.17
CA ILE A 102 -3.68 14.83 -10.90
C ILE A 102 -3.32 13.82 -11.99
N LYS A 103 -3.15 14.30 -13.22
CA LYS A 103 -2.77 13.50 -14.38
C LYS A 103 -1.30 13.74 -14.74
N ILE A 104 -0.68 12.70 -15.32
CA ILE A 104 0.63 12.77 -15.98
C ILE A 104 0.39 13.10 -17.45
#